data_AF-F3KFT7-F1
#
_entry.id   AF-F3KFT7-F1
#
_cell.length_a   1.000
_cell.length_b   1.000
_cell.length_c   1.000
_cell.angle_alpha   90.00
_cell.angle_beta   90.00
_cell.angle_gamma   90.00
#
_symmetry.space_group_name_H-M   'P 1'
#
loop_
_entity.id
_entity.type
_entity.pdbx_description
1 polymer ?
#
loop_
_entity_poly.entity_id
_entity_poly.type
_entity_poly.pdbx_seq_one_letter_code
_entity_poly.pdbx_strand_id
1 'polypeptide(L)' 'MVPQLHVHHIVRYKHDAAWPAPVWGAVEPVEYSNEVLEEISRQIFDKLGEHFQPLNR' A
#
# COMPACT_ATOMS: atom_id res chain seq x y z
N MET A 1 18.61 -3.90 4.01
CA MET A 1 18.26 -5.05 3.14
C MET A 1 17.15 -5.85 3.82
N VAL A 2 16.07 -6.19 3.09
CA VAL A 2 14.97 -7.03 3.61
C VAL A 2 15.01 -8.38 2.86
N PRO A 3 15.56 -9.46 3.45
CA PRO A 3 15.81 -10.73 2.75
C PRO A 3 14.54 -11.58 2.56
N GLN A 4 13.46 -11.31 3.29
CA GLN A 4 12.19 -12.01 3.14
C GLN A 4 11.54 -11.68 1.79
N LEU A 5 11.06 -12.70 1.07
CA LEU A 5 10.29 -12.52 -0.16
C LEU A 5 9.02 -11.69 0.13
N HIS A 6 8.84 -10.59 -0.61
CA HIS A 6 7.64 -9.76 -0.56
C HIS A 6 7.40 -9.15 -1.94
N VAL A 7 6.13 -8.99 -2.30
CA VAL A 7 5.73 -8.48 -3.62
C VAL A 7 4.96 -7.18 -3.44
N HIS A 8 5.42 -6.12 -4.09
CA HIS A 8 4.77 -4.81 -4.07
C HIS A 8 3.66 -4.76 -5.13
N HIS A 9 2.43 -4.47 -4.71
CA HIS A 9 1.31 -4.16 -5.62
C HIS A 9 0.99 -2.66 -5.49
N ILE A 10 1.26 -1.88 -6.53
CA ILE A 10 1.22 -0.41 -6.48
C ILE A 10 0.35 0.11 -7.62
N VAL A 11 -0.74 0.81 -7.29
CA VAL A 11 -1.60 1.49 -8.28
C VAL A 11 -0.88 2.74 -8.78
N ARG A 12 -0.83 2.94 -10.11
CA ARG A 12 -0.11 4.03 -10.78
C ARG A 12 -1.02 4.83 -11.70
N TYR A 13 -0.77 6.13 -11.82
CA TYR A 13 -1.50 7.05 -12.69
C TYR A 13 -0.53 7.96 -13.43
N LYS A 14 -0.89 8.45 -14.62
CA LYS A 14 0.00 9.31 -15.44
C LYS A 14 0.44 10.62 -14.77
N HIS A 15 -0.28 11.05 -13.74
CA HIS A 15 -0.03 12.26 -12.97
C HIS A 15 0.43 11.97 -11.54
N ASP A 16 0.75 10.71 -11.21
CA ASP A 16 1.34 10.41 -9.90
C ASP A 16 2.77 10.96 -9.81
N ALA A 17 3.24 11.19 -8.59
CA ALA A 17 4.47 11.89 -8.30
C ALA A 17 5.73 11.25 -8.90
N ALA A 18 5.67 9.97 -9.28
CA ALA A 18 6.81 9.24 -9.82
C ALA A 18 6.62 8.85 -11.29
N TRP A 19 5.48 9.13 -11.94
CA TRP A 19 5.25 8.69 -13.31
C TRP A 19 6.18 9.39 -14.31
N PRO A 20 6.79 8.69 -15.29
CA PRO A 20 6.68 7.25 -15.59
C PRO A 20 7.72 6.35 -14.89
N ALA A 21 8.54 6.92 -14.02
CA ALA A 21 9.58 6.22 -13.29
C ALA A 21 9.00 5.27 -12.18
N PRO A 22 9.84 4.36 -11.65
CA PRO A 22 9.50 3.60 -10.45
C PRO A 22 9.32 4.49 -9.22
N VAL A 23 8.49 4.07 -8.26
CA VAL A 23 8.20 4.87 -7.05
C VAL A 23 9.29 4.81 -5.98
N TRP A 24 10.14 3.78 -5.98
CA TRP A 24 11.08 3.52 -4.88
C TRP A 24 12.15 4.62 -4.80
N GLY A 25 12.07 5.45 -3.76
CA GLY A 25 12.98 6.58 -3.53
C GLY A 25 12.76 7.78 -4.46
N ALA A 26 11.64 7.83 -5.18
CA ALA A 26 11.34 8.93 -6.10
C ALA A 26 10.93 10.22 -5.37
N VAL A 27 10.22 10.10 -4.24
CA VAL A 27 9.75 11.22 -3.40
C VAL A 27 9.79 10.82 -1.93
N GLU A 28 9.80 11.82 -1.04
CA GLU A 28 9.66 11.60 0.40
C GLU A 28 8.30 10.95 0.73
N PRO A 29 8.26 9.92 1.59
CA PRO A 29 7.02 9.28 1.99
C PRO A 29 6.15 10.23 2.81
N VAL A 30 4.85 10.20 2.55
CA VAL A 30 3.84 10.94 3.32
C VAL A 30 3.06 9.95 4.16
N GLU A 31 2.99 10.20 5.48
CA GLU A 31 2.21 9.37 6.39
C GLU A 31 0.71 9.52 6.13
N TYR A 32 0.00 8.40 6.22
CA TYR A 32 -1.46 8.43 6.23
C TYR A 32 -1.96 8.90 7.59
N SER A 33 -3.08 9.64 7.61
CA SER A 33 -3.79 9.90 8.86
C SER A 33 -4.43 8.61 9.39
N ASN A 34 -4.73 8.56 10.69
CA ASN A 34 -5.36 7.40 11.31
C ASN A 34 -6.70 7.06 10.66
N GLU A 35 -7.50 8.08 10.33
CA GLU A 35 -8.81 7.93 9.70
C GLU A 35 -8.69 7.30 8.31
N VAL A 36 -7.69 7.73 7.52
CA VAL A 36 -7.45 7.17 6.18
C VAL A 36 -6.91 5.74 6.27
N LEU A 37 -6.04 5.45 7.24
CA LEU A 37 -5.54 4.09 7.47
C LEU A 37 -6.67 3.11 7.80
N GLU A 38 -7.58 3.49 8.69
CA GLU A 38 -8.74 2.68 9.07
C GLU A 38 -9.67 2.43 7.88
N GLU A 39 -9.95 3.47 7.09
CA GLU A 39 -10.77 3.39 5.90
C GLU A 39 -10.20 2.42 4.86
N ILE A 40 -8.92 2.60 4.49
CA ILE A 40 -8.26 1.76 3.48
C ILE A 40 -8.18 0.31 3.97
N SER A 41 -7.83 0.10 5.23
CA SER A 41 -7.75 -1.24 5.81
C SER A 41 -9.10 -1.96 5.69
N ARG A 42 -10.19 -1.29 6.07
CA ARG A 42 -11.54 -1.85 5.96
C ARG A 42 -11.89 -2.22 4.52
N GLN A 43 -11.66 -1.31 3.57
CA GLN A 43 -11.93 -1.57 2.15
C GLN A 43 -11.15 -2.78 1.62
N ILE A 44 -9.87 -2.92 2.00
CA ILE A 44 -9.04 -4.05 1.57
C ILE A 44 -9.58 -5.36 2.15
N PHE A 45 -9.88 -5.41 3.45
CA PHE A 45 -10.42 -6.62 4.09
C PHE A 45 -11.77 -7.04 3.50
N ASP A 46 -12.68 -6.08 3.28
CA ASP A 46 -13.99 -6.35 2.67
C ASP A 46 -13.89 -6.93 1.26
N LYS A 47 -12.84 -6.55 0.50
CA LYS A 47 -12.65 -7.01 -0.89
C LYS A 47 -11.85 -8.29 -1.01
N LEU A 48 -10.88 -8.53 -0.13
CA LEU A 48 -10.04 -9.72 -0.17
C LEU A 48 -10.68 -10.92 0.55
N GLY A 49 -11.71 -10.68 1.37
CA GLY A 49 -12.51 -11.73 1.98
C GLY A 49 -11.75 -12.57 3.02
N GLU A 50 -12.31 -13.73 3.34
CA GLU A 50 -11.87 -14.56 4.49
C GLU A 50 -10.43 -15.10 4.37
N HIS A 51 -9.86 -15.16 3.16
CA HIS A 51 -8.50 -15.63 2.94
C HIS A 51 -7.42 -14.60 3.27
N PHE A 52 -7.82 -13.36 3.54
CA PHE A 52 -6.91 -12.27 3.89
C PHE A 52 -7.25 -11.72 5.27
N GLN A 53 -7.22 -12.60 6.27
CA GLN A 53 -7.32 -12.14 7.66
C GLN A 53 -6.01 -11.49 8.09
N PRO A 54 -6.06 -10.35 8.81
CA PRO A 54 -4.86 -9.81 9.41
C PRO A 54 -4.28 -10.87 10.35
N LEU A 55 -3.00 -11.21 10.16
CA LEU A 55 -2.24 -12.00 11.13
C LEU A 55 -2.29 -11.25 12.46
N ASN A 56 -3.14 -11.70 13.38
CA ASN A 56 -3.27 -11.29 14.78
C ASN A 56 -2.81 -9.85 15.08
N ARG A 57 -3.76 -8.89 15.09
CA ARG A 57 -3.59 -7.69 15.91
C ARG A 57 -3.86 -8.02 17.37
#